data_AF-A0A3C1Z2Y3-F1
#
_entry.id   AF-A0A3C1Z2Y3-F1
#
_cell.length_a   1.000
_cell.length_b   1.000
_cell.length_c   1.000
_cell.angle_alpha   90.00
_cell.angle_beta   90.00
_cell.angle_gamma   90.00
#
_symmetry.space_group_name_H-M   'P 1'
#
loop_
_entity.id
_entity.type
_entity.pdbx_description
1 polymer ?
#
loop_
_entity_poly.entity_id
_entity_poly.type
_entity_poly.pdbx_seq_one_letter_code
_entity_poly.pdbx_strand_id
1 'polypeptide(L)'
;TEIETLIERFRKVGQETRNFGPMKIQPTTADDPKGRYQRIAIYVFTDEGWTEPEMVHRYVTGQDQAVRDGFEGSVRGYYKLDEQEEEGRIGPVPKGKDNAASAAYSRQLFKGPVGKSLPAASSPTLAP
;
A
#
# COMPACT_ATOMS: atom_id res chain seq x y z
N THR A 1 -15.09 1.86 4.40
CA THR A 1 -15.19 3.05 3.52
C THR A 1 -14.73 2.68 2.11
N GLU A 2 -14.92 3.53 1.08
CA GLU A 2 -14.48 3.22 -0.29
C GLU A 2 -12.96 2.94 -0.39
N ILE A 3 -12.15 3.73 0.32
CA ILE A 3 -10.70 3.56 0.41
C ILE A 3 -10.33 2.22 1.07
N GLU A 4 -11.02 1.84 2.14
CA GLU A 4 -10.84 0.54 2.80
C GLU A 4 -11.10 -0.62 1.83
N THR A 5 -12.21 -0.59 1.11
CA THR A 5 -12.55 -1.60 0.09
C THR A 5 -11.55 -1.63 -1.06
N LEU A 6 -10.96 -0.49 -1.43
CA LEU A 6 -9.90 -0.44 -2.43
C LEU A 6 -8.61 -1.08 -1.91
N ILE A 7 -8.21 -0.80 -0.66
CA ILE A 7 -7.01 -1.39 -0.05
C ILE A 7 -7.16 -2.90 0.13
N GLU A 8 -8.33 -3.40 0.56
CA GLU A 8 -8.59 -4.85 0.63
C GLU A 8 -8.53 -5.52 -0.75
N ARG A 9 -8.94 -4.82 -1.82
CA ARG A 9 -8.77 -5.34 -3.19
C ARG A 9 -7.29 -5.43 -3.58
N PHE A 10 -6.47 -4.44 -3.23
CA PHE A 10 -5.02 -4.51 -3.44
C PHE A 10 -4.40 -5.68 -2.69
N ARG A 11 -4.81 -5.87 -1.43
CA ARG A 11 -4.38 -7.00 -0.60
C ARG A 11 -4.68 -8.34 -1.26
N LYS A 12 -5.92 -8.53 -1.72
CA LYS A 12 -6.33 -9.76 -2.41
C LYS A 12 -5.44 -10.03 -3.63
N VAL A 13 -5.21 -9.01 -4.46
CA VAL A 13 -4.34 -9.15 -5.64
C VAL A 13 -2.90 -9.46 -5.26
N GLY A 14 -2.36 -8.79 -4.24
CA GLY A 14 -1.01 -9.01 -3.72
C GLY A 14 -0.79 -10.44 -3.21
N GLN A 15 -1.80 -11.03 -2.56
CA GLN A 15 -1.74 -12.38 -2.00
C GLN A 15 -1.98 -13.48 -3.05
N GLU A 16 -2.87 -13.25 -4.03
CA GLU A 16 -3.26 -14.30 -4.99
C GLU A 16 -2.34 -14.36 -6.21
N THR A 17 -2.09 -13.22 -6.86
CA THR A 17 -1.43 -13.19 -8.18
C THR A 17 -0.19 -12.32 -8.22
N ARG A 18 -0.09 -11.36 -7.29
CA ARG A 18 0.89 -10.28 -7.29
C ARG A 18 0.94 -9.49 -8.61
N ASN A 19 -0.11 -9.57 -9.42
CA ASN A 19 -0.20 -8.89 -10.71
C ASN A 19 -1.28 -7.80 -10.66
N PHE A 20 -0.84 -6.55 -10.51
CA PHE A 20 -1.74 -5.40 -10.41
C PHE A 20 -2.15 -4.81 -11.77
N GLY A 21 -1.65 -5.36 -12.89
CA GLY A 21 -1.98 -4.91 -14.23
C GLY A 21 -3.48 -4.89 -14.55
N PRO A 22 -4.27 -5.93 -14.21
CA PRO A 22 -5.72 -5.94 -14.38
C PRO A 22 -6.46 -4.84 -13.59
N MET A 23 -5.84 -4.29 -12.54
CA MET A 23 -6.35 -3.14 -11.79
C MET A 23 -5.98 -1.80 -12.44
N LYS A 24 -5.38 -1.82 -13.65
CA LYS A 24 -4.86 -0.65 -14.37
C LYS A 24 -3.74 0.09 -13.63
N ILE A 25 -3.01 -0.62 -12.76
CA ILE A 25 -1.88 -0.06 -12.04
C ILE A 25 -0.62 -0.29 -12.86
N GLN A 26 -0.05 0.79 -13.39
CA GLN A 26 1.21 0.73 -14.14
C GLN A 26 2.39 0.91 -13.17
N PRO A 27 3.41 0.04 -13.23
CA PRO A 27 4.59 0.21 -12.39
C PRO A 27 5.37 1.44 -12.83
N THR A 28 5.77 2.28 -11.87
CA THR A 28 6.69 3.40 -12.12
C THR A 28 8.13 2.95 -12.39
N THR A 29 8.44 1.69 -12.09
CA THR A 29 9.74 1.02 -12.32
C THR A 29 9.55 -0.18 -13.24
N ALA A 30 9.05 0.04 -14.46
CA ALA A 30 8.73 -1.03 -15.41
C ALA A 30 9.92 -1.95 -15.75
N ASP A 31 11.14 -1.41 -15.70
CA ASP A 31 12.40 -2.09 -15.99
C ASP A 31 13.13 -2.63 -14.74
N ASP A 32 12.45 -2.71 -13.59
CA ASP A 32 13.05 -3.24 -12.35
C ASP A 32 13.52 -4.69 -12.55
N PRO A 33 14.82 -4.99 -12.34
CA PRO A 33 15.37 -6.34 -12.54
C PRO A 33 14.80 -7.38 -11.57
N LYS A 34 14.22 -6.95 -10.44
CA LYS A 34 13.51 -7.87 -9.54
C LYS A 34 12.21 -8.39 -10.15
N GLY A 35 11.70 -7.74 -11.19
CA GLY A 35 10.46 -8.09 -11.86
C GLY A 35 9.29 -7.21 -11.41
N ARG A 36 8.26 -7.17 -12.26
CA ARG A 36 7.09 -6.31 -12.04
C ARG A 36 6.39 -6.65 -10.73
N TYR A 37 6.00 -5.59 -10.01
CA TYR A 37 5.20 -5.67 -8.78
C TYR A 37 5.81 -6.47 -7.62
N GLN A 38 7.09 -6.85 -7.67
CA GLN A 38 7.77 -7.44 -6.51
C GLN A 38 7.77 -6.48 -5.32
N ARG A 39 8.06 -5.22 -5.61
CA ARG A 39 7.89 -4.11 -4.67
C ARG A 39 6.89 -3.13 -5.26
N ILE A 40 5.84 -2.84 -4.52
CA ILE A 40 4.83 -1.88 -4.94
C ILE A 40 4.37 -1.04 -3.76
N ALA A 41 4.23 0.26 -4.02
CA ALA A 41 3.57 1.19 -3.13
C ALA A 41 2.48 1.91 -3.94
N ILE A 42 1.24 1.78 -3.51
CA ILE A 42 0.07 2.43 -4.11
C ILE A 42 -0.42 3.48 -3.10
N TYR A 43 -0.47 4.73 -3.54
CA TYR A 43 -0.96 5.85 -2.74
C TYR A 43 -2.25 6.39 -3.32
N VAL A 44 -3.25 6.64 -2.46
CA VAL A 44 -4.57 7.13 -2.86
C VAL A 44 -4.71 8.59 -2.42
N PHE A 45 -5.05 9.45 -3.37
CA PHE A 45 -5.21 10.90 -3.17
C PHE A 45 -6.62 11.36 -3.49
N THR A 46 -7.03 12.47 -2.87
CA THR A 46 -8.21 13.24 -3.29
C THR A 46 -7.86 14.32 -4.31
N ASP A 47 -6.62 14.80 -4.29
CA ASP A 47 -6.12 15.84 -5.19
C ASP A 47 -5.23 15.18 -6.26
N GLU A 48 -5.69 15.26 -7.51
CA GLU A 48 -5.01 14.67 -8.66
C GLU A 48 -3.64 15.30 -8.95
N GLY A 49 -3.38 16.52 -8.46
CA GLY A 49 -2.08 17.18 -8.60
C GLY A 49 -0.92 16.36 -8.02
N TRP A 50 -1.17 15.51 -7.01
CA TRP A 50 -0.16 14.59 -6.46
C TRP A 50 0.14 13.39 -7.36
N THR A 51 -0.72 13.13 -8.34
CA THR A 51 -0.58 12.01 -9.29
C THR A 51 0.08 12.42 -10.61
N GLU A 52 0.32 13.73 -10.79
CA GLU A 52 1.04 14.25 -11.95
C GLU A 52 2.44 13.62 -12.07
N PRO A 53 2.90 13.28 -13.29
CA PRO A 53 4.18 12.60 -13.50
C PRO A 53 5.37 13.31 -12.85
N GLU A 54 5.36 14.64 -12.85
CA GLU A 54 6.40 15.45 -12.22
C GLU A 54 6.42 15.29 -10.70
N MET A 55 5.26 15.32 -10.04
CA MET A 55 5.15 15.16 -8.59
C MET A 55 5.56 13.76 -8.15
N VAL A 56 5.13 12.74 -8.90
CA VAL A 56 5.54 11.35 -8.68
C VAL A 56 7.05 11.20 -8.85
N HIS A 57 7.64 11.78 -9.90
CA HIS A 57 9.09 11.73 -10.12
C HIS A 57 9.88 12.39 -8.99
N ARG A 58 9.48 13.60 -8.55
CA ARG A 58 10.11 14.29 -7.41
C ARG A 58 10.02 13.49 -6.11
N TYR A 59 8.88 12.85 -5.86
CA TYR A 59 8.70 11.96 -4.71
C TYR A 59 9.62 10.73 -4.78
N VAL A 60 9.64 10.04 -5.93
CA VAL A 60 10.42 8.80 -6.13
C VAL A 60 11.93 9.05 -6.06
N THR A 61 12.40 10.15 -6.63
CA THR A 61 13.83 10.51 -6.61
C THR A 61 14.28 11.08 -5.26
N GLY A 62 13.36 11.52 -4.41
CA GLY A 62 13.67 12.09 -3.10
C GLY A 62 14.41 13.42 -3.17
N GLN A 63 14.31 14.14 -4.29
CA GLN A 63 15.02 15.40 -4.53
C GLN A 63 14.53 16.56 -3.64
N ASP A 64 13.29 16.51 -3.17
CA ASP A 64 12.67 17.59 -2.39
C ASP A 64 11.92 17.02 -1.17
N GLN A 65 12.42 17.37 0.02
CA GLN A 65 11.84 16.93 1.29
C GLN A 65 10.47 17.56 1.55
N ALA A 66 10.23 18.80 1.11
CA ALA A 66 8.94 19.46 1.27
C ALA A 66 7.88 18.80 0.38
N VAL A 67 8.25 18.42 -0.85
CA VAL A 67 7.38 17.62 -1.73
C VAL A 67 7.09 16.27 -1.10
N ARG A 68 8.10 15.61 -0.53
CA ARG A 68 7.92 14.31 0.14
C ARG A 68 6.93 14.42 1.30
N ASP A 69 7.12 15.41 2.14
CA ASP A 69 6.29 15.66 3.31
C ASP A 69 4.85 16.03 2.94
N GLY A 70 4.67 16.84 1.90
CA GLY A 70 3.35 17.18 1.34
C GLY A 70 2.66 15.97 0.75
N PHE A 71 3.36 15.21 -0.09
CA PHE A 71 2.85 13.98 -0.71
C PHE A 71 2.37 13.01 0.37
N GLU A 72 3.22 12.66 1.34
CA GLU A 72 2.90 11.73 2.42
C GLU A 72 1.77 12.23 3.33
N GLY A 73 1.67 13.54 3.55
CA GLY A 73 0.58 14.17 4.32
C GLY A 73 -0.75 14.26 3.59
N SER A 74 -0.74 14.29 2.26
CA SER A 74 -1.95 14.37 1.41
C SER A 74 -2.57 13.01 1.10
N VAL A 75 -1.88 11.91 1.41
CA VAL A 75 -2.39 10.54 1.24
C VAL A 75 -3.65 10.32 2.08
N ARG A 76 -4.68 9.73 1.45
CA ARG A 76 -5.93 9.31 2.11
C ARG A 76 -5.98 7.81 2.43
N GLY A 77 -5.11 7.04 1.80
CA GLY A 77 -4.84 5.66 2.15
C GLY A 77 -3.74 5.11 1.25
N TYR A 78 -3.09 4.05 1.69
CA TYR A 78 -2.02 3.44 0.92
C TYR A 78 -1.94 1.94 1.15
N TYR A 79 -1.33 1.28 0.16
CA TYR A 79 -0.98 -0.12 0.19
C TYR A 79 0.50 -0.27 -0.17
N LYS A 80 1.23 -1.05 0.63
CA LYS A 80 2.64 -1.37 0.40
C LYS A 80 2.81 -2.87 0.46
N LEU A 81 3.54 -3.39 -0.51
CA LEU A 81 3.91 -4.79 -0.58
C LEU A 81 5.36 -4.88 -1.04
N ASP A 82 6.17 -5.60 -0.27
CA ASP A 82 7.51 -6.00 -0.66
C ASP A 82 7.73 -7.50 -0.43
N GLU A 83 8.97 -7.97 -0.47
CA GLU A 83 9.29 -9.39 -0.33
C GLU A 83 9.05 -9.91 1.10
N GLN A 84 9.02 -9.02 2.09
CA GLN A 84 8.98 -9.34 3.51
C GLN A 84 7.67 -8.95 4.16
N GLU A 85 7.10 -7.79 3.82
CA GLU A 85 5.96 -7.20 4.51
C GLU A 85 4.88 -6.69 3.56
N GLU A 86 3.62 -6.85 4.00
CA GLU A 86 2.43 -6.28 3.42
C GLU A 86 1.77 -5.34 4.44
N GLU A 87 1.47 -4.11 4.03
CA GLU A 87 0.87 -3.08 4.87
C GLU A 87 -0.25 -2.35 4.12
N GLY A 88 -1.38 -2.14 4.79
CA GLY A 88 -2.51 -1.36 4.28
C GLY A 88 -3.02 -0.40 5.36
N ARG A 89 -3.13 0.89 5.04
CA ARG A 89 -3.60 1.91 5.98
C ARG A 89 -4.50 2.94 5.33
N ILE A 90 -5.40 3.49 6.13
CA ILE A 90 -6.23 4.65 5.79
C ILE A 90 -5.63 5.87 6.48
N GLY A 91 -5.55 7.00 5.77
CA GLY A 91 -4.95 8.25 6.24
C GLY A 91 -3.54 8.50 5.70
N PRO A 92 -2.89 9.58 6.16
CA PRO A 92 -1.57 9.98 5.70
C PRO A 92 -0.50 8.96 6.10
N VAL A 93 0.63 9.00 5.39
CA VAL A 93 1.79 8.17 5.74
C VAL A 93 2.40 8.72 7.03
N PRO A 94 2.57 7.89 8.08
CA PRO A 94 3.10 8.38 9.34
C PRO A 94 4.60 8.66 9.25
N LYS A 95 5.00 9.81 9.79
CA LYS A 95 6.40 10.20 9.90
C LYS A 95 7.01 9.57 11.17
N GLY A 96 7.81 8.52 11.00
CA GLY A 96 8.56 7.87 12.08
C GLY A 96 8.00 6.54 12.54
N LYS A 97 8.45 6.05 13.71
CA LYS A 97 7.94 4.81 14.32
C LYS A 97 6.47 4.98 14.66
N ASP A 98 5.67 3.98 14.35
CA ASP A 98 4.26 3.91 14.76
C ASP A 98 4.12 4.17 16.26
N ASN A 99 3.56 5.31 16.62
CA ASN A 99 3.30 5.72 17.99
C ASN A 99 1.89 6.28 18.09
N ALA A 100 1.34 6.39 19.31
CA ALA A 100 -0.07 6.69 19.53
C ALA A 100 -0.57 7.98 18.84
N ALA A 101 0.34 8.93 18.57
CA ALA A 101 0.03 10.16 17.83
C ALA A 101 -0.26 9.92 16.34
N SER A 102 0.42 8.97 15.68
CA SER A 102 0.12 8.64 14.28
C SER A 102 -1.18 7.83 14.14
N ALA A 103 -1.54 7.06 15.16
CA ALA A 103 -2.79 6.30 15.21
C ALA A 103 -4.05 7.19 15.29
N ALA A 104 -3.91 8.45 15.72
CA ALA A 104 -5.01 9.41 15.77
C ALA A 104 -5.46 9.89 14.37
N TYR A 105 -4.55 9.88 13.39
CA TYR A 105 -4.80 10.37 12.03
C TYR A 105 -4.71 9.29 10.96
N SER A 106 -4.12 8.13 11.28
CA SER A 106 -4.01 6.97 10.38
C SER A 106 -4.54 5.71 11.04
N ARG A 107 -5.44 5.01 10.34
CA ARG A 107 -6.00 3.72 10.76
C ARG A 107 -5.31 2.60 9.98
N GLN A 108 -4.53 1.79 10.68
CA GLN A 108 -3.95 0.58 10.11
C GLN A 108 -5.05 -0.48 9.90
N LEU A 109 -5.12 -1.05 8.69
CA LEU A 109 -6.02 -2.16 8.36
C LEU A 109 -5.31 -3.49 8.58
N PHE A 110 -4.09 -3.62 8.05
CA PHE A 110 -3.23 -4.77 8.23
C PHE A 110 -1.76 -4.36 8.10
N LYS A 111 -0.90 -5.11 8.78
CA LYS A 111 0.56 -5.07 8.63
C LYS A 111 1.10 -6.43 9.06
N GLY A 112 1.91 -7.07 8.22
CA GLY A 112 2.47 -8.37 8.56
C GLY A 112 3.31 -8.99 7.45
N PRO A 113 3.97 -10.12 7.74
CA PRO A 113 4.90 -10.71 6.81
C PRO A 113 4.21 -11.36 5.60
N VAL A 114 4.77 -11.13 4.41
CA VAL A 114 4.34 -11.77 3.17
C VAL A 114 4.61 -13.27 3.27
N GLY A 115 3.57 -14.09 3.10
CA GLY A 115 3.67 -15.55 3.17
C GLY A 115 3.18 -16.19 4.48
N LYS A 116 2.82 -15.42 5.52
CA LYS A 116 1.93 -15.95 6.57
C LYS A 116 0.49 -15.81 6.10
N SER A 117 0.08 -16.74 5.24
CA SER A 117 -1.32 -17.16 5.24
C SER A 117 -1.63 -17.58 6.67
N LEU A 118 -2.36 -16.74 7.42
CA LEU A 118 -3.05 -17.24 8.61
C LEU A 118 -3.90 -18.41 8.11
N PRO A 119 -3.77 -19.62 8.68
CA PRO A 119 -4.61 -20.73 8.26
C PRO A 119 -6.06 -20.26 8.41
N ALA A 120 -6.81 -20.34 7.31
CA ALA A 120 -8.26 -20.25 7.37
C ALA A 120 -8.70 -21.15 8.51
N ALA A 121 -9.40 -20.60 9.49
CA ALA A 121 -9.86 -21.34 10.64
C ALA A 121 -10.54 -22.62 10.14
N SER A 122 -9.91 -23.76 10.39
CA SER A 122 -10.44 -25.06 10.06
C SER A 122 -11.76 -25.18 10.80
N SER A 123 -12.87 -25.04 10.09
CA SER A 123 -14.19 -25.40 10.62
C SER A 123 -14.10 -26.85 11.07
N PRO A 124 -14.33 -27.18 12.36
CA PRO A 124 -14.33 -28.57 12.78
C PRO A 124 -15.52 -29.24 12.09
N THR A 125 -15.22 -30.16 11.18
CA THR A 125 -16.15 -31.15 10.69
C THR A 125 -16.70 -31.92 11.88
N LEU A 126 -17.93 -31.61 12.28
CA LEU A 126 -18.73 -32.50 13.08
C LEU A 126 -19.10 -33.68 12.18
N ALA A 127 -18.46 -34.82 12.44
CA ALA A 127 -18.80 -36.12 11.84
C ALA A 127 -20.02 -36.73 12.59
N PRO A 128 -20.74 -37.67 11.95
CA PRO A 128 -22.15 -37.97 12.17
C PRO A 128 -22.48 -38.74 13.46
#